data_AF-A0A0B7IBQ8-F1
#
_entry.id   AF-A0A0B7IBQ8-F1
#
_cell.length_a   1.000
_cell.length_b   1.000
_cell.length_c   1.000
_cell.angle_alpha   90.00
_cell.angle_beta   90.00
_cell.angle_gamma   90.00
#
_symmetry.space_group_name_H-M   'P 1'
#
loop_
_entity.id
_entity.type
_entity.pdbx_description
1 polymer ?
#
loop_
_entity_poly.entity_id
_entity_poly.type
_entity_poly.pdbx_seq_one_letter_code
_entity_poly.pdbx_strand_id
1 'polypeptide(L)'
;MWGYYTQGCWDYGSAKFDILALLNTTYEGFTSMSEIFFLSLFLGGLAALVEHFGGIRFLMNKIQRLIRSERSASFGIAALVSTVNTCVANNTVSILITGKISKKIADKYHIAPRNGASILDIFSCYVQGLVPYGAQVLALIKFSDDQMQYSDLFKYAFYLHLLLISTVVYIITIKNDNVVKNGA
;
A
#
# COMPACT_ATOMS: atom_id res chain seq x y z
N MET A 1 -2.90 7.38 40.02
CA MET A 1 -3.04 7.81 38.60
C MET A 1 -3.55 6.64 37.74
N TRP A 2 -4.68 6.04 38.14
CA TRP A 2 -5.34 4.91 37.46
C TRP A 2 -6.88 5.08 37.49
N GLY A 3 -7.35 6.30 37.78
CA GLY A 3 -8.77 6.60 38.01
C GLY A 3 -9.53 7.21 36.83
N TYR A 4 -8.88 7.45 35.68
CA TYR A 4 -9.49 8.12 34.53
C TYR A 4 -9.85 7.18 33.37
N TYR A 5 -9.40 5.92 33.38
CA TYR A 5 -9.66 4.98 32.28
C TYR A 5 -10.86 4.05 32.53
N THR A 6 -11.33 3.91 33.77
CA THR A 6 -12.45 3.02 34.11
C THR A 6 -13.82 3.71 34.05
N GLN A 7 -13.87 5.04 33.97
CA GLN A 7 -15.13 5.78 33.83
C GLN A 7 -15.73 5.71 32.40
N GLY A 8 -14.96 5.25 31.40
CA GLY A 8 -15.46 5.13 30.02
C GLY A 8 -16.19 3.84 29.68
N CYS A 9 -16.07 2.78 30.50
CA CYS A 9 -16.55 1.44 30.13
C CYS A 9 -17.81 0.97 30.86
N TRP A 10 -18.27 1.67 31.90
CA TRP A 10 -19.44 1.27 32.70
C TRP A 10 -20.61 2.28 32.67
N ASP A 11 -20.59 3.25 31.75
CA ASP A 11 -21.66 4.24 31.57
C ASP A 11 -22.37 4.12 30.20
N TYR A 12 -22.56 2.89 29.72
CA TYR A 12 -23.43 2.60 28.56
C TYR A 12 -24.92 2.87 28.83
N GLY A 13 -25.28 3.38 30.02
CA GLY A 13 -26.64 3.77 30.41
C GLY A 13 -26.93 5.28 30.28
N SER A 14 -25.91 6.12 30.08
CA SER A 14 -26.06 7.57 29.99
C SER A 14 -25.28 8.14 28.80
N ALA A 15 -25.49 7.58 27.61
CA ALA A 15 -24.89 8.06 26.38
C ALA A 15 -25.42 9.45 25.99
N LYS A 16 -24.93 10.50 26.65
CA LYS A 16 -24.82 11.81 26.03
C LYS A 16 -23.73 11.66 24.95
N PHE A 17 -24.16 11.37 23.72
CA PHE A 17 -23.34 11.64 22.54
C PHE A 17 -23.10 13.14 22.51
N ASP A 18 -22.04 13.57 23.19
CA ASP A 18 -21.66 14.98 23.19
C ASP A 18 -21.10 15.29 21.81
N ILE A 19 -21.88 16.02 21.03
CA ILE A 19 -21.51 16.45 19.67
C ILE A 19 -20.15 17.16 19.70
N LEU A 20 -19.85 17.88 20.79
CA LEU A 20 -18.55 18.53 20.99
C LEU A 20 -17.40 17.52 21.08
N ALA A 21 -17.57 16.41 21.81
CA ALA A 21 -16.55 15.38 21.93
C ALA A 21 -16.25 14.73 20.57
N LEU A 22 -17.30 14.43 19.80
CA LEU A 22 -17.16 13.87 18.45
C LEU A 22 -16.45 14.84 17.49
N LEU A 23 -16.78 16.14 17.56
CA LEU A 23 -16.12 17.17 16.76
C LEU A 23 -14.63 17.32 17.12
N ASN A 24 -14.29 17.30 18.41
CA ASN A 24 -12.89 17.38 18.87
C ASN A 24 -12.08 16.15 18.42
N THR A 25 -12.59 14.93 18.61
CA THR A 25 -11.88 13.71 18.15
C THR A 25 -11.72 13.68 16.63
N THR A 26 -12.71 14.17 15.87
CA THR A 26 -12.61 14.29 14.40
C THR A 26 -11.57 15.33 13.99
N TYR A 27 -11.52 16.48 14.67
CA TYR A 27 -10.54 17.54 14.44
C TYR A 27 -9.11 17.07 14.72
N GLU A 28 -8.89 16.35 15.82
CA GLU A 28 -7.60 15.75 16.15
C GLU A 28 -7.17 14.74 15.08
N GLY A 29 -8.09 13.85 14.65
CA GLY A 29 -7.84 12.90 13.58
C GLY A 29 -7.45 13.59 12.26
N PHE A 30 -8.15 14.65 11.88
CA PHE A 30 -7.85 15.40 10.65
C PHE A 30 -6.49 16.11 10.72
N THR A 31 -6.18 16.71 11.87
CA THR A 31 -4.88 17.34 12.13
C THR A 31 -3.75 16.32 12.05
N SER A 32 -3.93 15.11 12.60
CA SER A 32 -2.94 14.04 12.56
C SER A 32 -2.62 13.52 11.14
N MET A 33 -3.58 13.65 10.22
CA MET A 33 -3.46 13.19 8.83
C MET A 33 -2.98 14.28 7.86
N SER A 34 -2.89 15.54 8.33
CA SER A 34 -2.59 16.69 7.47
C SER A 34 -1.21 16.60 6.81
N GLU A 35 -0.22 15.99 7.47
CA GLU A 35 1.12 15.76 6.89
C GLU A 35 1.06 14.90 5.63
N ILE A 36 0.40 13.73 5.71
CA ILE A 36 0.25 12.81 4.59
C ILE A 36 -0.62 13.43 3.48
N PHE A 37 -1.61 14.25 3.85
CA PHE A 37 -2.41 15.00 2.89
C PHE A 37 -1.55 15.93 2.04
N PHE A 38 -0.76 16.81 2.65
CA PHE A 38 0.13 17.72 1.91
C PHE A 38 1.15 16.96 1.08
N LEU A 39 1.73 15.91 1.65
CA LEU A 39 2.66 15.05 0.95
C LEU A 39 2.00 14.43 -0.30
N SER A 40 0.78 13.88 -0.20
CA SER A 40 0.05 13.32 -1.33
C SER A 40 -0.27 14.35 -2.41
N LEU A 41 -0.60 15.58 -2.01
CA LEU A 41 -0.87 16.70 -2.90
C LEU A 41 0.38 17.07 -3.69
N PHE A 42 1.52 17.25 -3.02
CA PHE A 42 2.79 17.59 -3.66
C PHE A 42 3.31 16.45 -4.54
N LEU A 43 3.23 15.21 -4.08
CA LEU A 43 3.62 14.04 -4.87
C LEU A 43 2.75 13.83 -6.10
N GLY A 44 1.44 14.08 -6.00
CA GLY A 44 0.55 14.07 -7.16
C GLY A 44 0.96 15.12 -8.20
N GLY A 45 1.28 16.34 -7.75
CA GLY A 45 1.79 17.42 -8.58
C GLY A 45 3.13 17.11 -9.24
N LEU A 46 4.10 16.61 -8.47
CA LEU A 46 5.41 16.18 -8.98
C LEU A 46 5.27 15.02 -9.98
N ALA A 47 4.41 14.05 -9.70
CA ALA A 47 4.14 12.96 -10.61
C ALA A 47 3.53 13.44 -11.93
N ALA A 48 2.71 14.51 -11.92
CA ALA A 48 2.21 15.16 -13.13
C ALA A 48 3.32 15.90 -13.91
N LEU A 49 4.24 16.57 -13.22
CA LEU A 49 5.40 17.19 -13.85
C LEU A 49 6.33 16.14 -14.49
N VAL A 50 6.67 15.07 -13.77
CA VAL A 50 7.48 13.95 -14.31
C VAL A 50 6.83 13.32 -15.53
N GLU A 51 5.49 13.25 -15.55
CA GLU A 51 4.73 12.81 -16.72
C GLU A 51 4.86 13.78 -17.90
N HIS A 52 4.71 15.08 -17.65
CA HIS A 52 4.83 16.14 -18.65
C HIS A 52 6.24 16.19 -19.29
N PHE A 53 7.30 16.04 -18.50
CA PHE A 53 8.69 16.00 -18.98
C PHE A 53 9.11 14.62 -19.53
N GLY A 54 8.19 13.65 -19.63
CA GLY A 54 8.45 12.36 -20.26
C GLY A 54 9.21 11.33 -19.40
N GLY A 55 9.42 11.58 -18.11
CA GLY A 55 10.10 10.66 -17.19
C GLY A 55 9.39 9.31 -17.06
N ILE A 56 8.05 9.29 -17.09
CA ILE A 56 7.29 8.04 -17.12
C ILE A 56 7.58 7.24 -18.39
N ARG A 57 7.75 7.90 -19.54
CA ARG A 57 8.06 7.23 -20.82
C ARG A 57 9.47 6.64 -20.81
N PHE A 58 10.42 7.33 -20.19
CA PHE A 58 11.78 6.80 -19.97
C PHE A 58 11.76 5.55 -19.10
N LEU A 59 11.06 5.59 -17.96
CA LEU A 59 10.96 4.44 -17.06
C LEU A 59 10.27 3.27 -17.73
N MET A 60 9.19 3.56 -18.46
CA MET A 60 8.46 2.58 -19.26
C MET A 60 9.38 1.88 -20.28
N ASN A 61 10.23 2.61 -21.00
CA ASN A 61 11.17 2.02 -21.96
C ASN A 61 12.20 1.08 -21.29
N LYS A 62 12.66 1.39 -20.08
CA LYS A 62 13.55 0.49 -19.31
C LYS A 62 12.81 -0.77 -18.86
N ILE A 63 11.62 -0.58 -18.28
CA ILE A 63 10.79 -1.66 -17.75
C ILE A 63 10.34 -2.61 -18.88
N GLN A 64 10.00 -2.09 -20.05
CA GLN A 64 9.59 -2.88 -21.22
C GLN A 64 10.68 -3.80 -21.77
N ARG A 65 11.97 -3.48 -21.57
CA ARG A 65 13.05 -4.39 -21.96
C ARG A 65 13.09 -5.65 -21.09
N LEU A 66 12.57 -5.56 -19.86
CA LEU A 66 12.50 -6.65 -18.90
C LEU A 66 11.17 -7.42 -18.99
N ILE A 67 10.07 -6.73 -19.33
CA ILE A 67 8.73 -7.31 -19.36
C ILE A 67 8.36 -7.83 -20.75
N ARG A 68 8.12 -9.15 -20.85
CA ARG A 68 7.73 -9.82 -22.12
C ARG A 68 6.30 -10.34 -22.17
N SER A 69 5.61 -10.44 -21.04
CA SER A 69 4.28 -11.05 -20.93
C SER A 69 3.42 -10.40 -19.85
N GLU A 70 2.11 -10.69 -19.85
CA GLU A 70 1.17 -10.23 -18.81
C GLU A 70 1.61 -10.65 -17.39
N ARG A 71 2.14 -11.89 -17.26
CA ARG A 71 2.71 -12.39 -16.01
C ARG A 71 3.91 -11.57 -15.56
N SER A 72 4.86 -11.37 -16.47
CA SER A 72 6.06 -10.58 -16.19
C SER A 72 5.70 -9.11 -15.90
N ALA A 73 4.61 -8.61 -16.48
CA ALA A 73 4.12 -7.25 -16.24
C ALA A 73 3.56 -7.10 -14.82
N SER A 74 2.78 -8.08 -14.38
CA SER A 74 2.27 -8.16 -13.01
C SER A 74 3.40 -8.23 -11.96
N PHE A 75 4.42 -9.05 -12.22
CA PHE A 75 5.63 -9.07 -11.37
C PHE A 75 6.44 -7.77 -11.44
N GLY A 76 6.46 -7.09 -12.60
CA GLY A 76 7.09 -5.78 -12.74
C GLY A 76 6.41 -4.71 -11.89
N ILE A 77 5.07 -4.70 -11.85
CA ILE A 77 4.27 -3.82 -10.98
C ILE A 77 4.57 -4.12 -9.51
N ALA A 78 4.56 -5.40 -9.13
CA ALA A 78 4.88 -5.86 -7.79
C ALA A 78 6.29 -5.41 -7.35
N ALA A 79 7.31 -5.65 -8.16
CA ALA A 79 8.69 -5.25 -7.86
C ALA A 79 8.85 -3.73 -7.76
N LEU A 80 8.16 -2.97 -8.62
CA LEU A 80 8.18 -1.51 -8.60
C LEU A 80 7.64 -0.98 -7.26
N VAL A 81 6.44 -1.40 -6.86
CA VAL A 81 5.83 -0.93 -5.61
C VAL A 81 6.62 -1.40 -4.40
N SER A 82 7.12 -2.65 -4.39
CA SER A 82 7.92 -3.16 -3.30
C SER A 82 9.22 -2.40 -3.10
N THR A 83 9.90 -2.03 -4.19
CA THR A 83 11.16 -1.26 -4.11
C THR A 83 10.89 0.14 -3.56
N VAL A 84 9.89 0.84 -4.11
CA VAL A 84 9.54 2.18 -3.65
C VAL A 84 9.07 2.14 -2.20
N ASN A 85 8.26 1.15 -1.82
CA ASN A 85 7.78 1.02 -0.45
C ASN A 85 8.87 0.64 0.56
N THR A 86 9.89 -0.11 0.16
CA THR A 86 11.05 -0.36 1.02
C THR A 86 11.83 0.93 1.28
N CYS A 87 11.92 1.83 0.30
CA CYS A 87 12.62 3.10 0.46
C CYS A 87 11.81 4.15 1.24
N VAL A 88 10.50 4.20 1.04
CA VAL A 88 9.62 5.21 1.63
C VAL A 88 9.04 4.77 2.97
N ALA A 89 8.88 3.45 3.17
CA ALA A 89 8.25 2.82 4.33
C ALA A 89 6.86 3.38 4.67
N ASN A 90 6.07 3.70 3.63
CA ASN A 90 4.70 4.15 3.74
C ASN A 90 3.86 3.69 2.54
N ASN A 91 2.90 2.81 2.80
CA ASN A 91 2.05 2.21 1.78
C ASN A 91 1.36 3.23 0.88
N THR A 92 0.72 4.24 1.47
CA THR A 92 -0.10 5.22 0.74
C THR A 92 0.75 6.06 -0.20
N VAL A 93 1.91 6.51 0.27
CA VAL A 93 2.83 7.34 -0.50
C VAL A 93 3.42 6.55 -1.67
N SER A 94 3.86 5.33 -1.41
CA SER A 94 4.41 4.43 -2.43
C SER A 94 3.39 4.10 -3.50
N ILE A 95 2.14 3.83 -3.11
CA ILE A 95 1.02 3.59 -4.01
C ILE A 95 0.75 4.81 -4.89
N LEU A 96 0.77 6.03 -4.34
CA LEU A 96 0.57 7.26 -5.12
C LEU A 96 1.66 7.48 -6.16
N ILE A 97 2.93 7.26 -5.80
CA ILE A 97 4.07 7.40 -6.71
C ILE A 97 3.98 6.38 -7.84
N THR A 98 3.83 5.12 -7.47
CA THR A 98 3.92 3.99 -8.40
C THR A 98 2.63 3.79 -9.19
N GLY A 99 1.49 4.31 -8.71
CA GLY A 99 0.17 4.13 -9.32
C GLY A 99 0.10 4.59 -10.77
N LYS A 100 0.65 5.76 -11.12
CA LYS A 100 0.66 6.24 -12.51
C LYS A 100 1.47 5.35 -13.44
N ILE A 101 2.61 4.84 -12.96
CA ILE A 101 3.50 3.97 -13.72
C ILE A 101 2.85 2.59 -13.88
N SER A 102 2.34 2.03 -12.78
CA SER A 102 1.62 0.76 -12.73
C SER A 102 0.43 0.76 -13.68
N LYS A 103 -0.38 1.82 -13.70
CA LYS A 103 -1.51 1.97 -14.62
C LYS A 103 -1.07 1.89 -16.08
N LYS A 104 -0.01 2.60 -16.47
CA LYS A 104 0.49 2.52 -17.86
C LYS A 104 1.06 1.15 -18.22
N ILE A 105 1.65 0.42 -17.27
CA ILE A 105 2.09 -0.96 -17.49
C ILE A 105 0.85 -1.85 -17.69
N ALA A 106 -0.15 -1.73 -16.83
CA ALA A 106 -1.38 -2.49 -16.91
C ALA A 106 -2.11 -2.26 -18.26
N ASP A 107 -2.26 -1.00 -18.67
CA ASP A 107 -2.88 -0.63 -19.95
C ASP A 107 -2.13 -1.22 -21.15
N LYS A 108 -0.78 -1.23 -21.11
CA LYS A 108 0.04 -1.75 -22.22
C LYS A 108 -0.04 -3.28 -22.36
N TYR A 109 -0.07 -4.00 -21.25
CA TYR A 109 -0.09 -5.46 -21.24
C TYR A 109 -1.51 -6.03 -21.05
N HIS A 110 -2.53 -5.18 -21.20
CA HIS A 110 -3.96 -5.53 -21.08
C HIS A 110 -4.33 -6.20 -19.74
N ILE A 111 -3.66 -5.83 -18.65
CA ILE A 111 -4.00 -6.27 -17.31
C ILE A 111 -5.24 -5.51 -16.85
N ALA A 112 -6.27 -6.21 -16.38
CA ALA A 112 -7.45 -5.56 -15.85
C ALA A 112 -7.07 -4.59 -14.70
N PRO A 113 -7.61 -3.36 -14.67
CA PRO A 113 -7.19 -2.33 -13.70
C PRO A 113 -7.40 -2.76 -12.25
N ARG A 114 -8.44 -3.56 -11.98
CA ARG A 114 -8.68 -4.20 -10.67
C ARG A 114 -7.51 -5.07 -10.23
N ASN A 115 -6.95 -5.86 -11.13
CA ASN A 115 -5.85 -6.77 -10.82
C ASN A 115 -4.56 -5.98 -10.58
N GLY A 116 -4.27 -4.99 -11.43
CA GLY A 116 -3.12 -4.11 -11.25
C GLY A 116 -3.16 -3.35 -9.93
N ALA A 117 -4.33 -2.82 -9.55
CA ALA A 117 -4.53 -2.14 -8.27
C ALA A 117 -4.37 -3.11 -7.08
N SER A 118 -4.93 -4.31 -7.16
CA SER A 118 -4.82 -5.32 -6.10
C SER A 118 -3.38 -5.80 -5.89
N ILE A 119 -2.63 -6.05 -6.97
CA ILE A 119 -1.21 -6.41 -6.88
C ILE A 119 -0.42 -5.27 -6.23
N LEU A 120 -0.68 -4.04 -6.67
CA LEU A 120 -0.03 -2.85 -6.15
C LEU A 120 -0.26 -2.65 -4.64
N ASP A 121 -1.49 -2.84 -4.17
CA ASP A 121 -1.85 -2.74 -2.74
C ASP A 121 -1.23 -3.87 -1.89
N ILE A 122 -1.37 -5.12 -2.34
CA ILE A 122 -0.90 -6.30 -1.58
C ILE A 122 0.62 -6.29 -1.43
N PHE A 123 1.36 -5.98 -2.50
CA PHE A 123 2.82 -5.91 -2.44
C PHE A 123 3.32 -4.71 -1.63
N SER A 124 2.59 -3.60 -1.63
CA SER A 124 2.87 -2.46 -0.75
C SER A 124 2.73 -2.89 0.72
N CYS A 125 1.56 -3.41 1.09
CA CYS A 125 1.26 -3.85 2.46
C CYS A 125 2.19 -4.96 2.96
N TYR A 126 2.54 -5.93 2.11
CA TYR A 126 3.43 -7.02 2.49
C TYR A 126 4.84 -6.49 2.84
N VAL A 127 5.39 -5.61 2.01
CA VAL A 127 6.70 -4.99 2.26
C VAL A 127 6.67 -4.15 3.53
N GLN A 128 5.58 -3.43 3.79
CA GLN A 128 5.46 -2.65 5.03
C GLN A 128 5.42 -3.52 6.28
N GLY A 129 4.76 -4.68 6.23
CA GLY A 129 4.81 -5.67 7.31
C GLY A 129 6.22 -6.26 7.50
N LEU A 130 7.01 -6.32 6.42
CA LEU A 130 8.41 -6.76 6.46
C LEU A 130 9.37 -5.67 6.98
N VAL A 131 8.95 -4.40 6.99
CA VAL A 131 9.81 -3.30 7.43
C VAL A 131 9.72 -3.13 8.95
N PRO A 132 10.79 -3.40 9.73
CA PRO A 132 10.72 -3.42 11.19
C PRO A 132 10.54 -2.02 11.80
N TYR A 133 10.93 -0.97 11.08
CA TYR A 133 10.77 0.42 11.49
C TYR A 133 9.44 1.03 11.02
N GLY A 134 8.52 0.22 10.49
CA GLY A 134 7.19 0.68 10.11
C GLY A 134 6.37 1.06 11.34
N ALA A 135 5.67 2.20 11.29
CA ALA A 135 4.86 2.69 12.40
C ALA A 135 3.84 1.65 12.93
N GLN A 136 3.24 0.87 12.03
CA GLN A 136 2.27 -0.18 12.37
C GLN A 136 2.91 -1.36 13.13
N VAL A 137 4.13 -1.74 12.76
CA VAL A 137 4.88 -2.81 13.42
C VAL A 137 5.33 -2.37 14.81
N LEU A 138 5.86 -1.15 14.92
CA LEU A 138 6.29 -0.57 16.20
C LEU A 138 5.12 -0.41 17.18
N ALA A 139 3.97 0.08 16.71
CA ALA A 139 2.77 0.19 17.53
C ALA A 139 2.31 -1.18 18.07
N LEU A 140 2.36 -2.22 17.23
CA LEU A 140 1.94 -3.57 17.63
C LEU A 140 2.88 -4.19 18.68
N ILE A 141 4.20 -3.95 18.56
CA ILE A 141 5.18 -4.36 19.59
C ILE A 141 4.91 -3.62 20.90
N LYS A 142 4.61 -2.31 20.84
CA LYS A 142 4.27 -1.51 22.02
C LYS A 142 2.97 -1.95 22.69
N PHE A 143 1.96 -2.35 21.93
CA PHE A 143 0.74 -2.94 22.48
C PHE A 143 0.95 -4.32 23.11
N SER A 144 2.02 -5.02 22.73
CA SER A 144 2.39 -6.32 23.28
C SER A 144 3.28 -6.21 24.51
N ASP A 145 3.44 -5.01 25.08
CA ASP A 145 4.29 -4.71 26.26
C ASP A 145 5.75 -5.21 26.09
N ASP A 146 6.29 -5.08 24.87
CA ASP A 146 7.63 -5.55 24.47
C ASP A 146 7.87 -7.07 24.71
N GLN A 147 6.82 -7.87 24.93
CA GLN A 147 6.90 -9.33 25.10
C GLN A 147 7.12 -10.07 23.77
N MET A 148 6.88 -9.42 22.64
CA MET A 148 7.04 -9.99 21.30
C MET A 148 8.18 -9.32 20.53
N GLN A 149 9.09 -10.14 20.00
CA GLN A 149 10.10 -9.68 19.05
C GLN A 149 9.52 -9.56 17.64
N TYR A 150 10.15 -8.72 16.81
CA TYR A 150 9.78 -8.54 15.40
C TYR A 150 9.69 -9.86 14.62
N SER A 151 10.61 -10.79 14.89
CA SER A 151 10.65 -12.11 14.25
C SER A 151 9.38 -12.94 14.53
N ASP A 152 8.84 -12.86 15.74
CA ASP A 152 7.64 -13.58 16.11
C ASP A 152 6.41 -12.91 15.53
N LEU A 153 6.34 -11.58 15.57
CA LEU A 153 5.30 -10.81 14.90
C LEU A 153 5.21 -11.14 13.40
N PHE A 154 6.36 -11.25 12.72
CA PHE A 154 6.42 -11.67 11.34
C PHE A 154 5.90 -13.10 11.15
N LYS A 155 6.33 -14.07 11.97
CA LYS A 155 5.82 -15.46 11.90
C LYS A 155 4.31 -15.56 12.09
N TYR A 156 3.76 -14.78 13.03
CA TYR A 156 2.32 -14.80 13.34
C TYR A 156 1.48 -13.95 12.38
N ALA A 157 2.08 -13.21 11.46
CA ALA A 157 1.38 -12.43 10.43
C ALA A 157 0.80 -13.33 9.31
N PHE A 158 0.10 -14.41 9.66
CA PHE A 158 -0.42 -15.40 8.73
C PHE A 158 -1.27 -14.79 7.61
N TYR A 159 -2.12 -13.81 7.94
CA TYR A 159 -2.96 -13.14 6.96
C TYR A 159 -2.15 -12.46 5.83
N LEU A 160 -1.08 -11.75 6.20
CA LEU A 160 -0.18 -11.09 5.24
C LEU A 160 0.50 -12.11 4.32
N HIS A 161 0.96 -13.22 4.88
CA HIS A 161 1.59 -14.30 4.12
C HIS A 161 0.59 -14.99 3.17
N LEU A 162 -0.63 -15.26 3.62
CA LEU A 162 -1.68 -15.86 2.80
C LEU A 162 -2.10 -14.97 1.64
N LEU A 163 -2.21 -13.65 1.85
CA LEU A 163 -2.48 -12.68 0.79
C LEU A 163 -1.36 -12.62 -0.26
N LEU A 164 -0.10 -12.65 0.18
CA LEU A 164 1.02 -12.69 -0.75
C LEU A 164 0.98 -13.98 -1.58
N ILE A 165 0.81 -15.13 -0.93
CA ILE A 165 0.77 -16.43 -1.60
C ILE A 165 -0.38 -16.47 -2.61
N SER A 166 -1.58 -16.03 -2.24
CA SER A 166 -2.73 -16.03 -3.14
C SER A 166 -2.49 -15.13 -4.36
N THR A 167 -1.84 -13.98 -4.17
CA THR A 167 -1.49 -13.07 -5.27
C THR A 167 -0.40 -13.64 -6.17
N VAL A 168 0.61 -14.28 -5.60
CA VAL A 168 1.68 -14.94 -6.38
C VAL A 168 1.11 -16.10 -7.20
N VAL A 169 0.26 -16.94 -6.59
CA VAL A 169 -0.45 -18.03 -7.30
C VAL A 169 -1.32 -17.46 -8.42
N TYR A 170 -2.03 -16.36 -8.15
CA TYR A 170 -2.83 -15.67 -9.16
C TYR A 170 -1.97 -15.22 -10.34
N ILE A 171 -0.84 -14.54 -10.09
CA ILE A 171 0.07 -14.07 -11.15
C ILE A 171 0.64 -15.24 -11.97
N ILE A 172 0.95 -16.38 -11.34
CA ILE A 172 1.44 -17.58 -12.03
C ILE A 172 0.35 -18.20 -12.90
N THR A 173 -0.89 -18.22 -12.42
CA THR A 173 -2.04 -18.86 -13.07
C THR A 173 -2.62 -18.02 -14.22
N ILE A 174 -2.31 -16.71 -14.29
CA ILE A 174 -2.67 -15.84 -15.42
C ILE A 174 -2.34 -16.56 -16.72
N LYS A 175 -3.36 -16.89 -17.52
CA LYS A 175 -3.16 -17.54 -18.81
C LYS A 175 -2.57 -16.52 -19.77
N ASN A 176 -1.52 -16.90 -20.48
CA ASN A 176 -0.77 -16.00 -21.37
C ASN A 176 -1.57 -15.77 -22.67
N ASP A 177 -2.77 -15.21 -22.58
CA ASP A 177 -3.78 -15.32 -23.64
C ASP A 177 -3.64 -14.29 -24.78
N ASN A 178 -2.64 -13.39 -24.78
CA ASN A 178 -2.63 -12.27 -25.74
C ASN A 178 -1.30 -11.96 -26.45
N VAL A 179 -0.53 -12.98 -26.85
CA VAL A 179 0.59 -12.78 -27.81
C VAL A 179 0.17 -13.07 -29.27
N VAL A 180 -1.03 -13.60 -29.53
CA VAL A 180 -1.42 -14.11 -30.87
C VAL A 180 -2.34 -13.17 -31.68
N LYS A 181 -2.64 -11.93 -31.25
CA LYS A 181 -3.60 -11.06 -31.98
C LYS A 181 -3.07 -9.81 -32.68
N ASN A 182 -1.75 -9.56 -32.75
CA ASN A 182 -1.20 -8.45 -33.55
C ASN A 182 -0.29 -8.94 -34.66
N GLY A 183 -0.87 -9.74 -35.57
CA GLY A 183 -0.23 -10.25 -36.78
C GLY A 183 -1.22 -10.51 -37.92
N ALA A 184 -2.30 -9.73 -38.00
CA ALA A 184 -3.24 -9.70 -39.13
C ALA A 184 -3.71 -8.27 -39.37
#